data_AF-A0A7H8LYR8-F1
#
_entry.id   AF-A0A7H8LYR8-F1
#
_cell.length_a   1.000
_cell.length_b   1.000
_cell.length_c   1.000
_cell.angle_alpha   90.00
_cell.angle_beta   90.00
_cell.angle_gamma   90.00
#
_symmetry.space_group_name_H-M   'P 1'
#
loop_
_entity.id
_entity.type
_entity.pdbx_description
1 polymer ?
#
loop_
_entity_poly.entity_id
_entity_poly.type
_entity_poly.pdbx_seq_one_letter_code
_entity_poly.pdbx_strand_id
1 'polypeptide(L)' 'MAPRLFALVRDESGEDEAVVEEILAYGIALPDGSAATVPLSGRGFGRWLTPESASRRTATGLVWLSPGQ' A
#
# COMPACT_ATOMS: atom_id res chain seq x y z
N MET A 1 20.10 -0.77 3.67
CA MET A 1 18.78 -0.98 4.31
C MET A 1 18.12 -2.19 3.65
N ALA A 2 17.35 -2.97 4.41
CA ALA A 2 16.58 -4.09 3.86
C ALA A 2 15.27 -3.57 3.24
N PRO A 3 14.72 -4.26 2.22
CA PRO A 3 13.38 -3.96 1.72
C PRO A 3 12.32 -4.08 2.82
N ARG A 4 11.29 -3.25 2.74
CA ARG A 4 10.19 -3.22 3.73
C ARG A 4 8.84 -3.37 3.03
N LEU A 5 7.97 -4.19 3.59
CA LEU A 5 6.62 -4.42 3.04
C LEU A 5 5.65 -3.35 3.53
N PHE A 6 4.70 -2.98 2.68
CA PHE A 6 3.59 -2.09 3.03
C PHE A 6 2.30 -2.52 2.29
N ALA A 7 1.17 -2.01 2.75
CA ALA A 7 -0.12 -2.10 2.08
C ALA A 7 -0.66 -0.71 1.75
N LEU A 8 -1.37 -0.61 0.63
CA LEU A 8 -2.21 0.55 0.29
C LEU A 8 -3.65 0.20 0.63
N VAL A 9 -4.25 1.00 1.50
CA VAL A 9 -5.59 0.75 2.04
C VAL A 9 -6.54 1.88 1.68
N ARG A 10 -7.81 1.56 1.44
CA ARG A 10 -8.88 2.55 1.37
C ARG A 10 -9.67 2.51 2.66
N ASP A 11 -9.87 3.68 3.24
CA ASP A 11 -10.82 3.86 4.32
C ASP A 11 -12.22 3.96 3.69
N GLU A 12 -13.01 2.91 3.84
CA GLU A 12 -14.45 3.01 3.59
C GLU A 12 -15.13 3.41 4.88
N SER A 13 -15.36 4.72 5.04
CA SER A 13 -16.21 5.24 6.10
C SER A 13 -17.67 4.94 5.77
N GLY A 14 -18.14 3.75 6.16
CA GLY A 14 -19.57 3.42 6.17
C GLY A 14 -20.30 4.15 7.29
N GLU A 15 -21.56 4.53 7.08
CA GLU A 15 -22.39 5.24 8.08
C GLU A 15 -22.61 4.45 9.37
N ASP A 16 -22.37 3.13 9.38
CA ASP A 16 -22.43 2.23 10.53
C ASP A 16 -21.01 1.83 11.00
N GLU A 17 -20.35 2.74 11.72
CA GLU A 17 -19.33 2.58 12.79
C GLU A 17 -18.24 1.48 12.74
N ALA A 18 -18.02 0.80 11.61
CA ALA A 18 -16.92 -0.12 11.39
C ALA A 18 -16.07 0.38 10.22
N VAL A 19 -14.93 1.01 10.54
CA VAL A 19 -13.91 1.35 9.54
C VAL A 19 -13.33 0.04 9.01
N VAL A 20 -13.78 -0.40 7.83
CA VAL A 20 -13.18 -1.52 7.12
C VAL A 20 -12.07 -0.94 6.25
N GLU A 21 -10.81 -1.17 6.64
CA GLU A 21 -9.67 -0.86 5.79
C GLU A 21 -9.58 -1.91 4.66
N GLU A 22 -10.05 -1.55 3.46
CA GLU A 22 -9.92 -2.41 2.30
C GLU A 22 -8.50 -2.32 1.74
N ILE A 23 -7.77 -3.44 1.69
CA ILE A 23 -6.46 -3.50 1.05
C ILE A 23 -6.64 -3.49 -0.47
N LEU A 24 -6.07 -2.50 -1.15
CA LEU A 24 -6.13 -2.38 -2.62
C LEU A 24 -4.87 -2.89 -3.31
N ALA A 25 -3.72 -2.78 -2.64
CA ALA A 25 -2.45 -3.27 -3.16
C ALA A 25 -1.47 -3.59 -2.03
N TYR A 26 -0.61 -4.58 -2.25
CA TYR A 26 0.59 -4.78 -1.46
C TYR A 26 1.78 -4.13 -2.15
N GLY A 27 2.79 -3.72 -1.39
CA GLY A 27 3.98 -3.11 -1.96
C GLY A 27 5.26 -3.40 -1.17
N ILE A 28 6.37 -3.14 -1.85
CA ILE A 28 7.72 -3.25 -1.29
C ILE A 28 8.44 -1.92 -1.51
N ALA A 29 8.96 -1.36 -0.43
CA ALA A 29 9.90 -0.25 -0.47
C ALA A 29 11.30 -0.81 -0.67
N LEU A 30 11.98 -0.35 -1.72
CA LEU A 30 13.32 -0.77 -2.07
C LEU A 30 14.37 0.05 -1.29
N PRO A 31 15.60 -0.46 -1.15
CA PRO A 31 16.66 0.22 -0.39
C PRO A 31 17.05 1.59 -0.95
N ASP A 32 16.75 1.86 -2.22
CA ASP A 32 16.97 3.15 -2.89
C ASP A 32 15.84 4.17 -2.64
N GLY A 33 14.84 3.80 -1.83
CA GLY A 33 13.67 4.62 -1.51
C GLY A 33 12.51 4.49 -2.49
N SER A 34 12.72 3.83 -3.64
CA SER A 34 11.65 3.57 -4.61
C SER A 34 10.69 2.50 -4.12
N ALA A 35 9.55 2.33 -4.81
CA ALA A 35 8.57 1.32 -4.44
C ALA A 35 7.96 0.61 -5.65
N ALA A 36 7.56 -0.64 -5.43
CA ALA A 36 6.75 -1.40 -6.36
C ALA A 36 5.48 -1.89 -5.66
N THR A 37 4.36 -1.92 -6.39
CA THR A 37 3.07 -2.38 -5.86
C THR A 37 2.45 -3.47 -6.73
N VAL A 38 1.73 -4.39 -6.10
CA VAL A 38 0.90 -5.43 -6.70
C VAL A 38 -0.56 -5.15 -6.33
N PRO A 39 -1.37 -4.61 -7.26
CA PRO A 39 -2.80 -4.39 -7.03
C PRO A 39 -3.54 -5.72 -6.92
N LEU A 40 -4.52 -5.80 -6.02
CA LEU A 40 -5.40 -6.98 -5.92
C LEU A 40 -6.32 -7.13 -7.14
N SER A 41 -6.54 -6.06 -7.90
CA SER A 41 -7.29 -6.07 -9.15
C SER A 41 -6.59 -6.83 -10.30
N GLY A 42 -5.34 -7.26 -10.11
CA GLY A 42 -4.59 -8.01 -11.12
C GLY A 42 -4.09 -7.18 -12.31
N ARG A 43 -4.25 -5.85 -12.31
CA ARG A 43 -3.88 -4.94 -13.42
C ARG A 43 -2.37 -4.69 -13.61
N GLY A 44 -1.51 -5.63 -13.22
CA GLY A 44 -0.05 -5.51 -13.36
C GLY A 44 0.61 -4.68 -12.27
N PHE A 45 1.94 -4.61 -12.30
CA PHE A 45 2.75 -3.98 -11.26
C PHE A 45 2.82 -2.45 -11.42
N GLY A 46 2.70 -1.73 -10.30
CA GLY A 46 3.00 -0.30 -10.22
C GLY A 46 4.46 -0.06 -9.84
N ARG A 47 5.11 0.94 -10.44
CA ARG A 47 6.43 1.46 -10.03
C ARG A 47 6.29 2.91 -9.58
N TRP A 48 6.94 3.25 -8.47
CA TRP A 48 6.76 4.51 -7.79
C TRP A 48 8.09 5.08 -7.29
N LEU A 49 8.15 6.40 -7.17
CA LEU A 49 9.33 7.11 -6.66
C LEU A 49 9.55 6.85 -5.17
N THR A 50 8.46 6.75 -4.41
CA THR A 50 8.42 6.36 -3.00
C THR A 50 7.08 5.66 -2.68
N PRO A 51 6.97 4.94 -1.55
CA PRO A 51 5.69 4.40 -1.08
C PRO A 51 4.61 5.47 -0.91
N GLU A 52 4.96 6.65 -0.37
CA GLU A 52 4.04 7.79 -0.20
C GLU A 52 3.57 8.34 -1.55
N SER A 53 4.44 8.30 -2.57
CA SER A 53 4.08 8.72 -3.92
C SER A 53 3.07 7.79 -4.58
N ALA A 54 3.07 6.50 -4.19
CA ALA A 54 2.05 5.54 -4.60
C ALA A 54 0.73 5.89 -3.93
N SER A 55 0.73 5.95 -2.59
CA SER A 55 -0.44 6.29 -1.77
C SER A 55 -1.15 7.57 -2.23
N ARG A 56 -0.41 8.66 -2.47
CA ARG A 56 -1.00 9.92 -2.96
C ARG A 56 -1.63 9.80 -4.33
N ARG A 57 -1.02 9.07 -5.26
CA ARG A 57 -1.53 8.92 -6.64
C ARG A 57 -2.72 7.98 -6.74
N THR A 58 -2.85 7.04 -5.80
CA THR A 58 -3.98 6.11 -5.73
C THR A 58 -5.08 6.56 -4.78
N ALA A 59 -4.90 7.70 -4.09
CA ALA A 59 -5.80 8.21 -3.05
C ALA A 59 -6.08 7.14 -1.97
N THR A 60 -5.02 6.52 -1.45
CA THR A 60 -5.07 5.47 -0.44
C THR A 60 -4.21 5.81 0.78
N GLY A 61 -4.54 5.25 1.93
CA GLY A 61 -3.63 5.17 3.07
C GLY A 61 -2.43 4.27 2.79
N LEU A 62 -1.39 4.41 3.61
CA LEU A 62 -0.17 3.59 3.57
C LEU A 62 0.10 3.00 4.94
N VAL A 63 0.19 1.67 5.00
CA VAL A 63 0.44 0.92 6.24
C VAL A 63 1.69 0.08 6.07
N TRP A 64 2.68 0.25 6.96
CA TRP A 64 3.88 -0.60 6.96
C TRP A 64 3.57 -1.95 7.60
N LEU A 65 3.98 -3.03 6.94
CA LEU A 65 3.76 -4.39 7.40
C LEU A 65 4.99 -4.91 8.12
N SER A 66 4.75 -5.59 9.24
CA SER A 66 5.76 -6.40 9.92
C SER A 66 5.67 -7.84 9.40
N PRO A 67 6.79 -8.56 9.25
CA PRO A 67 6.74 -9.99 9.04
C PRO A 67 5.91 -10.62 10.17
N GLY A 68 4.99 -11.52 9.83
CA GLY A 68 4.30 -12.33 10.84
C GLY A 68 5.34 -13.10 11.67
N GLN A 69 5.14 -13.13 12.99
CA GLN A 69 5.92 -13.99 13.89
C GLN A 69 5.67 -15.46 13.57
#